data_AF-A0A2I0AB28-F1
#
_entry.id   AF-A0A2I0AB28-F1
#
_cell.length_a   1.000
_cell.length_b   1.000
_cell.length_c   1.000
_cell.angle_alpha   90.00
_cell.angle_beta   90.00
_cell.angle_gamma   90.00
#
_symmetry.space_group_name_H-M   'P 1'
#
loop_
_entity.id
_entity.type
_entity.pdbx_description
1 polymer ?
#
loop_
_entity_poly.entity_id
_entity_poly.type
_entity_poly.pdbx_seq_one_letter_code
_entity_poly.pdbx_strand_id
1 'polypeptide(L)'
;MHKRPFTGLQNLEYMLQHDHPQVCFNVKRMHSDALIALRNRLVSSGLMQDSRHVPAIEQLGIFIHIIAFSSGDRECAETFQHSLETISRYFNSTLRAVTSLASKFLQLPTLSTPFCPKLRKDKRF
;
A
#
# COMPACT_ATOMS: atom_id res chain seq x y z
N MET A 1 -0.06 21.07 -18.03
CA MET A 1 0.24 20.39 -19.31
C MET A 1 1.08 19.16 -18.98
N HIS A 2 0.50 17.96 -19.16
CA HIS A 2 0.92 16.69 -18.55
C HIS A 2 2.31 16.22 -19.02
N LYS A 3 3.20 15.88 -18.06
CA LYS A 3 4.59 15.45 -18.32
C LYS A 3 4.84 13.92 -18.22
N ARG A 4 3.80 13.08 -18.08
CA ARG A 4 4.01 11.63 -17.91
C ARG A 4 3.33 10.84 -19.04
N PRO A 5 4.04 9.91 -19.71
CA PRO A 5 3.54 9.16 -20.87
C PRO A 5 2.50 8.08 -20.51
N PHE A 6 2.30 7.76 -19.23
CA PHE A 6 1.41 6.71 -18.75
C PHE A 6 0.58 7.20 -17.55
N THR A 7 -0.66 6.73 -17.40
CA THR A 7 -1.43 6.88 -16.15
C THR A 7 -0.82 6.05 -15.03
N GLY A 8 -1.18 6.32 -13.77
CA GLY A 8 -0.67 5.55 -12.62
C GLY A 8 -1.00 4.06 -12.70
N LEU A 9 -2.19 3.70 -13.19
CA LEU A 9 -2.56 2.32 -13.49
C LEU A 9 -1.65 1.72 -14.57
N GLN A 10 -1.50 2.40 -15.72
CA GLN A 10 -0.67 1.92 -16.82
C GLN A 10 0.79 1.75 -16.41
N ASN A 11 1.30 2.68 -15.58
CA ASN A 11 2.62 2.57 -15.01
C ASN A 11 2.71 1.38 -14.04
N LEU A 12 1.67 1.16 -13.21
CA LEU A 12 1.60 0.04 -12.30
C LEU A 12 1.64 -1.30 -13.05
N GLU A 13 0.84 -1.44 -14.12
CA GLU A 13 0.75 -2.61 -14.98
C GLU A 13 2.05 -2.83 -15.76
N TYR A 14 2.60 -1.79 -16.37
CA TYR A 14 3.89 -1.85 -17.06
C TYR A 14 4.99 -2.36 -16.14
N MET A 15 5.04 -1.86 -14.90
CA MET A 15 5.99 -2.30 -13.88
C MET A 15 5.76 -3.74 -13.40
N LEU A 16 4.51 -4.22 -13.40
CA LEU A 16 4.21 -5.62 -13.06
C LEU A 16 4.59 -6.58 -14.19
N GLN A 17 4.58 -6.12 -15.44
CA GLN A 17 4.87 -6.94 -16.61
C GLN A 17 6.36 -6.99 -16.97
N HIS A 18 7.12 -5.92 -16.72
CA HIS A 18 8.50 -5.77 -17.22
C HIS A 18 9.55 -5.91 -16.10
N ASP A 19 9.35 -6.85 -15.17
CA ASP A 19 10.09 -7.02 -13.91
C ASP A 19 11.56 -6.56 -13.97
N HIS A 20 11.79 -5.29 -13.62
CA HIS A 20 13.11 -4.77 -13.34
C HIS A 20 13.19 -4.57 -11.83
N PRO A 21 13.75 -5.54 -11.09
CA PRO A 21 13.57 -5.65 -9.63
C PRO A 21 14.02 -4.41 -8.85
N GLN A 22 14.96 -3.62 -9.39
CA GLN A 22 15.41 -2.36 -8.79
C GLN A 22 14.42 -1.20 -8.99
N VAL A 23 13.71 -1.15 -10.12
CA VAL A 23 12.74 -0.07 -10.43
C VAL A 23 11.44 -0.27 -9.66
N CYS A 24 10.98 -1.52 -9.49
CA CYS A 24 9.80 -1.85 -8.69
C CYS A 24 10.00 -1.56 -7.20
N PHE A 25 11.19 -1.84 -6.65
CA PHE A 25 11.50 -1.50 -5.27
C PHE A 25 11.62 0.03 -5.06
N ASN A 26 12.21 0.76 -6.02
CA ASN A 26 12.36 2.21 -5.92
C ASN A 26 11.05 2.98 -6.06
N VAL A 27 10.02 2.43 -6.71
CA VAL A 27 8.74 3.11 -6.97
C VAL A 27 7.58 2.54 -6.14
N LYS A 28 7.68 1.33 -5.58
CA LYS A 28 6.62 0.71 -4.76
C LYS A 28 7.08 0.32 -3.35
N ARG A 29 8.39 0.44 -3.02
CA ARG A 29 9.01 -0.05 -1.77
C ARG A 29 8.76 -1.53 -1.46
N MET A 30 8.19 -2.26 -2.42
CA MET A 30 7.73 -3.63 -2.29
C MET A 30 7.88 -4.32 -3.65
N HIS A 31 8.34 -5.58 -3.63
CA HIS A 31 8.45 -6.39 -4.85
C HIS A 31 7.08 -6.61 -5.51
N SER A 32 7.06 -6.72 -6.84
CA SER A 32 5.85 -6.95 -7.63
C SER A 32 5.08 -8.19 -7.17
N ASP A 33 5.79 -9.29 -6.90
CA ASP A 33 5.17 -10.53 -6.40
C ASP A 33 4.51 -10.35 -5.04
N ALA A 34 5.16 -9.62 -4.13
CA ALA A 34 4.59 -9.32 -2.82
C ALA A 34 3.32 -8.47 -2.96
N LEU A 35 3.30 -7.50 -3.89
CA LEU A 35 2.13 -6.68 -4.19
C LEU A 35 0.95 -7.52 -4.67
N ILE A 36 1.20 -8.41 -5.63
CA ILE A 36 0.19 -9.32 -6.17
C ILE A 36 -0.31 -10.27 -5.07
N ALA A 37 0.60 -10.84 -4.28
CA ALA A 37 0.25 -11.72 -3.17
C ALA A 37 -0.61 -11.02 -2.11
N LEU A 38 -0.27 -9.78 -1.75
CA LEU A 38 -1.05 -8.97 -0.82
C LEU A 38 -2.44 -8.66 -1.37
N ARG A 39 -2.53 -8.21 -2.63
CA ARG A 39 -3.81 -7.97 -3.31
C ARG A 39 -4.68 -9.22 -3.29
N ASN A 40 -4.12 -10.36 -3.69
CA ASN A 40 -4.85 -11.62 -3.74
C ASN A 40 -5.33 -12.04 -2.34
N ARG A 41 -4.51 -11.86 -1.31
CA ARG A 41 -4.89 -12.18 0.06
C ARG A 41 -6.03 -11.29 0.58
N LEU A 42 -6.00 -10.00 0.27
CA LEU A 42 -7.05 -9.04 0.65
C LEU A 42 -8.36 -9.33 -0.08
N VAL A 43 -8.31 -9.63 -1.38
CA VAL A 43 -9.48 -10.00 -2.18
C VAL A 43 -10.08 -11.32 -1.72
N SER A 44 -9.28 -12.37 -1.54
CA SER A 44 -9.76 -13.68 -1.06
C SER A 44 -10.31 -13.63 0.37
N SER A 45 -9.92 -12.64 1.17
CA SER A 45 -10.47 -12.40 2.51
C SER A 45 -11.75 -11.55 2.49
N GLY A 46 -12.22 -11.11 1.31
CA GLY A 46 -13.38 -10.23 1.16
C GLY A 46 -13.14 -8.79 1.62
N LEU A 47 -11.89 -8.40 1.89
CA LEU A 47 -11.53 -7.09 2.43
C LEU A 47 -11.35 -6.02 1.34
N MET A 48 -11.13 -6.44 0.09
CA MET A 48 -11.03 -5.58 -1.09
C MET A 48 -11.76 -6.22 -2.27
N GLN A 49 -12.30 -5.38 -3.15
CA GLN A 49 -12.96 -5.81 -4.38
C GLN A 49 -12.62 -4.85 -5.51
N ASP A 50 -12.61 -5.36 -6.73
CA ASP A 50 -12.49 -4.53 -7.92
C ASP A 50 -13.72 -3.61 -8.03
N SER A 51 -13.47 -2.31 -8.25
CA SER A 51 -14.52 -1.35 -8.53
C SER A 51 -14.66 -1.12 -10.03
N ARG A 52 -15.82 -0.62 -10.49
CA ARG A 52 -16.09 -0.34 -11.91
C ARG A 52 -15.01 0.53 -12.57
N HIS A 53 -14.41 1.44 -11.81
CA HIS A 53 -13.46 2.43 -12.33
C HIS A 53 -12.04 2.29 -11.77
N VAL A 54 -11.86 1.57 -10.66
CA VAL A 54 -10.56 1.42 -9.99
C VAL A 54 -10.40 -0.03 -9.53
N PRO A 55 -9.61 -0.87 -10.23
CA PRO A 55 -9.36 -2.25 -9.84
C PRO A 55 -8.61 -2.32 -8.51
N ALA A 56 -8.75 -3.43 -7.79
CA ALA A 56 -8.17 -3.64 -6.47
C ALA A 56 -6.64 -3.48 -6.47
N ILE A 57 -5.97 -3.81 -7.58
CA ILE A 57 -4.52 -3.60 -7.73
C ILE A 57 -4.15 -2.12 -7.78
N GLU A 58 -4.98 -1.28 -8.39
CA GLU A 58 -4.78 0.17 -8.43
C GLU A 58 -5.08 0.81 -7.08
N GLN A 59 -6.14 0.36 -6.40
CA GLN A 59 -6.44 0.80 -5.03
C GLN A 59 -5.25 0.53 -4.09
N LEU A 60 -4.65 -0.67 -4.20
CA LEU A 60 -3.45 -1.04 -3.46
C LEU A 60 -2.23 -0.21 -3.89
N GLY A 61 -2.12 0.08 -5.19
CA GLY A 61 -1.10 0.97 -5.75
C GLY A 61 -1.15 2.38 -5.19
N ILE A 62 -2.35 2.99 -5.09
CA ILE A 62 -2.58 4.30 -4.49
C ILE A 62 -2.11 4.30 -3.03
N PHE A 63 -2.54 3.30 -2.25
CA PHE A 63 -2.15 3.17 -0.84
C PHE A 63 -0.63 3.11 -0.66
N ILE A 64 0.04 2.22 -1.42
CA ILE A 64 1.48 2.05 -1.32
C ILE A 64 2.22 3.31 -1.77
N HIS A 65 1.75 3.97 -2.84
CA HIS A 65 2.38 5.19 -3.32
C HIS A 65 2.36 6.32 -2.30
N ILE A 66 1.25 6.48 -1.57
CA ILE A 66 1.12 7.48 -0.51
C ILE A 66 2.09 7.18 0.65
N ILE A 67 2.09 5.94 1.17
CA ILE A 67 2.95 5.58 2.31
C ILE A 67 4.44 5.50 1.96
N ALA A 68 4.78 5.11 0.73
CA ALA A 68 6.16 4.86 0.31
C ALA A 68 6.97 6.14 0.08
N PHE A 69 6.29 7.22 -0.31
CA PHE A 69 6.91 8.51 -0.67
C PHE A 69 6.47 9.66 0.22
N SER A 70 5.62 9.41 1.23
CA SER A 70 4.93 10.47 1.97
C SER A 70 4.28 11.49 1.03
N SER A 71 3.81 11.00 -0.12
CA SER A 71 3.28 11.86 -1.18
C SER A 71 1.92 12.40 -0.74
N GLY A 72 1.72 13.70 -0.96
CA GLY A 72 0.42 14.31 -0.68
C GLY A 72 -0.63 13.85 -1.69
N ASP A 73 -1.91 13.88 -1.29
CA ASP A 73 -3.05 13.45 -2.12
C ASP A 73 -3.05 14.07 -3.53
N ARG A 74 -2.52 15.30 -3.68
CA ARG A 74 -2.39 15.99 -4.98
C ARG A 74 -1.40 15.33 -5.93
N GLU A 75 -0.22 14.96 -5.45
CA GLU A 75 0.78 14.28 -6.27
C GLU A 75 0.31 12.87 -6.67
N CYS A 76 -0.42 12.21 -5.75
CA CYS A 76 -1.04 10.93 -6.03
C CYS A 76 -2.17 11.06 -7.07
N ALA A 77 -3.03 12.08 -6.95
CA ALA A 77 -4.09 12.38 -7.91
C ALA A 77 -3.52 12.67 -9.31
N GLU A 78 -2.43 13.43 -9.40
CA GLU A 78 -1.72 13.65 -10.67
C GLU A 78 -1.08 12.37 -11.21
N THR A 79 -0.56 11.50 -10.35
CA THR A 79 0.07 10.24 -10.78
C THR A 79 -0.97 9.25 -11.30
N PHE A 80 -2.05 9.03 -10.56
CA PHE A 80 -3.09 8.06 -10.92
C PHE A 80 -4.20 8.63 -11.81
N GLN A 81 -4.16 9.94 -12.11
CA GLN A 81 -5.16 10.62 -12.95
C GLN A 81 -6.59 10.50 -12.41
N HIS A 82 -6.73 10.50 -11.09
CA HIS A 82 -8.02 10.45 -10.38
C HIS A 82 -8.25 11.72 -9.56
N SER A 83 -9.50 11.99 -9.21
CA SER A 83 -9.83 13.11 -8.32
C SER A 83 -9.27 12.88 -6.90
N LEU A 84 -9.02 13.97 -6.16
CA LEU A 84 -8.61 13.89 -4.74
C LEU A 84 -9.59 13.09 -3.89
N GLU A 85 -10.89 13.20 -4.16
CA GLU A 85 -11.91 12.41 -3.48
C GLU A 85 -11.71 10.91 -3.72
N THR A 86 -11.41 10.53 -4.97
CA THR A 86 -11.16 9.15 -5.37
C THR A 86 -9.91 8.61 -4.69
N ILE A 87 -8.81 9.38 -4.70
CA ILE A 87 -7.57 9.03 -4.02
C ILE A 87 -7.82 8.81 -2.52
N SER A 88 -8.45 9.77 -1.85
CA SER A 88 -8.72 9.70 -0.41
C SER A 88 -9.63 8.52 -0.07
N ARG A 89 -10.67 8.27 -0.87
CA ARG A 89 -11.59 7.13 -0.70
C ARG A 89 -10.85 5.80 -0.75
N TYR A 90 -10.06 5.56 -1.80
CA TYR A 90 -9.38 4.28 -1.98
C TYR A 90 -8.17 4.11 -1.08
N PHE A 91 -7.49 5.19 -0.70
CA PHE A 91 -6.48 5.18 0.36
C PHE A 91 -7.09 4.70 1.68
N ASN A 92 -8.16 5.35 2.15
CA ASN A 92 -8.78 5.00 3.43
C ASN A 92 -9.41 3.59 3.41
N SER A 93 -10.04 3.21 2.29
CA SER A 93 -10.60 1.85 2.13
C SER A 93 -9.50 0.79 2.23
N THR A 94 -8.39 0.99 1.51
CA THR A 94 -7.26 0.05 1.53
C THR A 94 -6.57 0.02 2.88
N LEU A 95 -6.40 1.16 3.54
CA LEU A 95 -5.84 1.24 4.89
C LEU A 95 -6.65 0.40 5.89
N ARG A 96 -7.98 0.48 5.84
CA ARG A 96 -8.87 -0.33 6.69
C ARG A 96 -8.73 -1.82 6.39
N ALA A 97 -8.67 -2.19 5.11
CA ALA A 97 -8.48 -3.58 4.68
C ALA A 97 -7.14 -4.15 5.19
N VAL A 98 -6.05 -3.40 5.01
CA VAL A 98 -4.71 -3.78 5.47
C VAL A 98 -4.66 -3.87 7.00
N THR A 99 -5.25 -2.92 7.72
CA THR A 99 -5.28 -2.95 9.19
C THR A 99 -6.06 -4.15 9.73
N SER A 100 -7.19 -4.49 9.08
CA SER A 100 -7.96 -5.68 9.42
C SER A 100 -7.24 -6.99 9.10
N LEU A 101 -6.33 -6.99 8.13
CA LEU A 101 -5.47 -8.12 7.85
C LEU A 101 -4.34 -8.19 8.89
N ALA A 102 -3.73 -7.04 9.20
CA ALA A 102 -2.63 -6.92 10.14
C ALA A 102 -2.98 -7.40 11.55
N SER A 103 -4.21 -7.17 12.03
CA SER A 103 -4.67 -7.70 13.33
C SER A 103 -4.64 -9.23 13.44
N LYS A 104 -4.60 -9.96 12.31
CA LYS A 104 -4.43 -11.42 12.29
C LYS A 104 -2.97 -11.87 12.38
N PHE A 105 -2.02 -11.00 12.05
CA PHE A 105 -0.58 -11.31 11.99
C PHE A 105 0.24 -10.61 13.08
N LEU A 106 -0.22 -9.44 13.52
CA LEU A 106 0.40 -8.64 14.55
C LEU A 106 -0.31 -8.91 15.87
N GLN A 107 0.37 -9.61 16.78
CA GLN A 107 -0.01 -9.64 18.18
C GLN A 107 0.72 -8.53 18.91
N LEU A 108 -0.02 -7.66 19.60
CA LEU A 108 0.58 -6.70 20.51
C LEU A 108 1.28 -7.46 21.65
N PRO A 109 2.46 -7.01 22.08
CA PRO A 109 3.13 -7.62 23.21
C PRO A 109 2.23 -7.48 24.45
N THR A 110 1.77 -8.61 24.98
CA THR A 110 1.12 -8.71 26.28
C THR A 110 2.18 -8.73 27.40
N LEU A 111 1.77 -8.59 28.66
CA LEU A 111 2.67 -8.65 29.83
C LEU A 111 3.50 -9.94 29.91
N SER A 112 3.08 -10.99 29.22
CA SER A 112 3.77 -12.29 29.12
C SER A 112 4.78 -12.37 27.96
N THR A 113 4.82 -11.35 27.10
CA THR A 113 5.77 -11.31 25.96
C THR A 113 7.16 -11.03 26.52
N PRO A 114 8.16 -11.89 26.24
CA PRO A 114 9.49 -11.73 26.81
C PRO A 114 10.10 -10.41 26.35
N PHE A 115 10.10 -9.43 27.25
CA PHE A 115 10.70 -8.13 27.03
C PHE A 115 12.17 -8.16 27.45
N CYS A 116 13.05 -7.55 26.66
CA CYS A 116 14.45 -7.40 27.05
C CYS A 116 14.54 -6.70 28.42
N PRO A 117 15.15 -7.30 29.46
CA PRO A 117 15.17 -6.76 30.81
C PRO A 117 15.81 -5.36 30.91
N LYS A 118 16.64 -5.00 29.92
CA LYS A 118 17.33 -3.71 29.80
C LYS A 118 16.38 -2.53 29.55
N LEU A 119 15.30 -2.74 28.81
CA LEU A 119 14.32 -1.68 28.53
C LEU A 119 13.35 -1.46 29.70
N ARG A 120 13.07 -2.49 30.50
CA ARG A 120 12.16 -2.42 31.66
C ARG A 120 12.64 -1.46 32.76
N LYS A 121 13.93 -1.11 32.78
CA LYS A 121 14.55 -0.28 33.82
C LYS A 121 15.06 1.06 33.27
N ASP A 122 14.89 1.33 31.99
CA ASP A 122 15.39 2.56 31.37
C ASP A 122 14.37 3.68 31.57
N LYS A 123 14.74 4.73 32.30
CA LYS A 123 13.86 5.87 32.62
C LYS A 123 13.56 6.78 31.42
N ARG A 124 14.14 6.49 30.25
CA ARG A 124 13.91 7.25 29.01
C ARG A 124 12.70 6.77 28.22
N PHE A 125 12.12 5.63 28.59
CA PHE A 125 10.93 5.03 27.98
C PHE A 125 9.85 4.77 29.03
#